data_AF-A0A6A6FLA4-F1
#
_entry.id   AF-A0A6A6FLA4-F1
#
_cell.length_a   1.000
_cell.length_b   1.000
_cell.length_c   1.000
_cell.angle_alpha   90.00
_cell.angle_beta   90.00
_cell.angle_gamma   90.00
#
_symmetry.space_group_name_H-M   'P 1'
#
loop_
_entity.id
_entity.type
_entity.pdbx_description
1 polymer ?
#
loop_
_entity_poly.entity_id
_entity_poly.type
_entity_poly.pdbx_seq_one_letter_code
_entity_poly.pdbx_strand_id
1 'polypeptide(L)' 'ALGGGHSMLQGQHGFAADNLVSACLVLVNSTAITMSRTSHPELSWALRGAGHISGIVTSF' A
#
# COMPACT_ATOMS: atom_id res chain seq x y z
N ALA A 1 4.32 -3.42 -6.44
CA ALA A 1 3.01 -2.80 -6.17
C ALA A 1 3.13 -1.35 -5.66
N LEU A 2 3.93 -1.07 -4.62
CA LEU A 2 3.92 0.21 -3.90
C LEU A 2 4.43 1.46 -4.64
N GLY A 3 4.93 1.30 -5.88
CA GLY A 3 5.30 2.40 -6.78
C GLY A 3 4.39 2.48 -8.01
N GLY A 4 3.14 2.03 -7.91
CA GLY A 4 2.22 1.87 -9.05
C GLY A 4 2.16 0.42 -9.52
N GLY A 5 3.07 0.04 -10.43
CA GLY A 5 3.15 -1.32 -10.98
C GLY A 5 2.29 -1.51 -12.22
N HIS A 6 2.94 -1.46 -13.38
CA HIS A 6 2.34 -1.70 -14.69
C HIS A 6 2.13 -3.20 -14.95
N SER A 7 1.05 -3.55 -15.67
CA SER A 7 0.79 -4.91 -16.14
C SER A 7 -0.07 -4.89 -17.39
N MET A 8 -0.19 -6.03 -18.08
CA MET A 8 -1.14 -6.20 -19.21
C MET A 8 -2.60 -5.93 -18.82
N LEU A 9 -2.93 -6.05 -17.53
CA LEU A 9 -4.28 -5.83 -17.00
C LEU A 9 -4.57 -4.35 -16.67
N GLN A 10 -3.59 -3.46 -16.80
CA GLN A 10 -3.72 -2.08 -16.35
C GLN A 10 -4.86 -1.32 -17.02
N GLY A 11 -5.14 -1.60 -18.30
CA GLY A 11 -6.22 -0.94 -19.03
C GLY A 11 -7.62 -1.18 -18.44
N GLN A 12 -7.81 -2.27 -17.69
CA GLN A 12 -9.09 -2.63 -17.07
C GLN A 12 -9.09 -2.45 -15.54
N HIS A 13 -7.95 -2.65 -14.90
CA HIS A 13 -7.86 -2.70 -13.43
C HIS A 13 -7.01 -1.59 -12.81
N GLY A 14 -6.44 -0.68 -13.61
CA GLY A 14 -5.51 0.34 -13.11
C GLY A 14 -4.16 -0.25 -12.70
N PHE A 15 -3.38 0.53 -11.96
CA PHE A 15 -2.09 0.09 -11.44
C PHE A 15 -2.26 -0.97 -10.35
N ALA A 16 -1.22 -1.79 -10.11
CA ALA A 16 -1.24 -2.73 -8.99
C ALA A 16 -1.47 -2.02 -7.64
N ALA A 17 -0.97 -0.79 -7.48
CA ALA A 17 -1.23 0.10 -6.34
C ALA A 17 -2.73 0.42 -6.15
N ASP A 18 -3.48 0.62 -7.24
CA ASP A 18 -4.91 0.96 -7.16
C ASP A 18 -5.74 -0.17 -6.55
N ASN A 19 -5.25 -1.40 -6.69
CA ASN A 19 -5.91 -2.63 -6.24
C ASN A 19 -5.57 -3.06 -4.81
N LEU A 20 -4.78 -2.30 -4.06
CA LEU A 20 -4.48 -2.61 -2.67
C LEU A 20 -5.77 -2.56 -1.83
N VAL A 21 -6.06 -3.59 -1.04
CA VAL A 21 -7.24 -3.61 -0.13
C VAL A 21 -6.80 -3.24 1.29
N SER A 22 -5.76 -3.91 1.77
CA SER A 22 -5.13 -3.68 3.06
C SER A 22 -3.64 -3.99 2.97
N ALA A 23 -2.86 -3.54 3.95
CA ALA A 23 -1.48 -4.01 4.11
C ALA A 23 -1.08 -3.94 5.59
N CYS A 24 -0.14 -4.79 5.98
CA CYS A 24 0.48 -4.75 7.30
C CYS A 24 1.83 -4.03 7.20
N LEU A 25 2.00 -2.99 8.01
CA LEU A 25 3.14 -2.10 7.99
C LEU A 25 3.83 -2.12 9.35
N VAL A 26 5.14 -2.32 9.35
CA VAL A 26 6.00 -2.12 10.53
C VAL A 26 6.58 -0.71 10.46
N LEU A 27 6.20 0.10 11.43
CA LEU A 27 6.62 1.49 11.59
C LEU A 27 8.01 1.58 12.24
N VAL A 28 8.62 2.77 12.18
CA VAL A 28 9.96 3.04 12.74
C VAL A 28 10.04 2.81 14.25
N ASN A 29 8.92 3.00 14.96
CA ASN A 29 8.79 2.70 16.39
C ASN A 29 8.60 1.19 16.68
N SER A 30 8.82 0.31 15.70
CA SER A 30 8.66 -1.15 15.79
C SER A 30 7.22 -1.64 16.01
N THR A 31 6.21 -0.78 15.86
CA THR A 31 4.80 -1.23 15.91
C THR A 31 4.34 -1.76 14.57
N ALA A 32 3.64 -2.90 14.58
CA ALA A 32 2.96 -3.44 13.42
C ALA A 32 1.50 -2.95 13.40
N ILE A 33 1.08 -2.35 12.30
CA ILE A 33 -0.29 -1.87 12.09
C ILE A 33 -0.87 -2.44 10.80
N THR A 34 -2.18 -2.67 10.81
CA THR A 34 -2.93 -2.97 9.59
C THR A 34 -3.61 -1.70 9.12
N MET A 35 -3.41 -1.38 7.85
CA MET A 35 -4.04 -0.23 7.20
C MET A 35 -4.93 -0.69 6.05
N SER A 36 -5.98 0.10 5.81
CA SER A 36 -6.98 -0.11 4.77
C SER A 36 -7.61 1.25 4.43
N ARG A 37 -8.64 1.29 3.58
CA ARG A 37 -9.39 2.53 3.34
C ARG A 37 -10.16 3.03 4.57
N THR A 38 -10.43 2.16 5.56
CA THR A 38 -11.19 2.49 6.78
C THR A 38 -10.32 2.59 8.03
N SER A 39 -9.09 2.05 7.99
CA SER A 39 -8.14 2.09 9.10
C SER A 39 -6.82 2.68 8.60
N HIS A 40 -6.40 3.81 9.16
CA HIS A 40 -5.22 4.57 8.70
C HIS A 40 -5.29 4.97 7.20
N PRO A 41 -6.35 5.68 6.77
CA PRO A 41 -6.59 6.02 5.36
C PRO A 41 -5.45 6.83 4.73
N GLU A 42 -4.78 7.68 5.51
CA GLU A 42 -3.61 8.46 5.09
C GLU A 42 -2.42 7.58 4.72
N LEU A 43 -2.16 6.53 5.50
CA LEU A 43 -1.12 5.55 5.19
C LEU A 43 -1.51 4.68 4.00
N SER A 44 -2.76 4.23 3.96
CA SER A 44 -3.31 3.48 2.82
C SER A 44 -3.24 4.26 1.51
N TRP A 45 -3.40 5.60 1.54
CA TRP A 45 -3.16 6.45 0.38
C TRP A 45 -1.68 6.55 0.03
N ALA A 46 -0.81 6.80 1.02
CA ALA A 46 0.64 6.95 0.81
C ALA A 46 1.27 5.69 0.17
N LEU A 47 0.82 4.49 0.57
CA LEU A 47 1.34 3.25 -0.01
C LEU A 47 0.94 2.99 -1.45
N ARG A 48 -0.05 3.69 -2.00
CA ARG A 48 -0.47 3.56 -3.40
C ARG A 48 0.35 4.42 -4.35
N GLY A 49 1.66 4.48 -4.14
CA GLY A 49 2.57 5.23 -4.99
C GLY A 49 3.89 5.61 -4.32
N ALA A 50 3.86 5.77 -3.00
CA ALA A 50 5.03 6.16 -2.22
C ALA A 50 5.29 5.17 -1.05
N GLY A 51 4.96 3.89 -1.17
CA GLY A 51 4.98 3.02 0.01
C GLY A 51 6.35 2.77 0.66
N HIS A 52 7.44 3.11 -0.03
CA HIS A 52 8.80 3.05 0.53
C HIS A 52 9.08 4.12 1.60
N ILE A 53 8.31 5.21 1.66
CA ILE A 53 8.49 6.25 2.69
C ILE A 53 7.73 5.97 3.99
N SER A 54 6.81 5.00 4.00
CA SER A 54 5.88 4.79 5.12
C SER A 54 6.35 3.75 6.15
N GLY A 55 7.28 2.87 5.79
CA GLY A 55 7.78 1.80 6.67
C GLY A 55 8.09 0.51 5.89
N ILE A 56 8.19 -0.61 6.62
CA ILE A 56 8.40 -1.93 6.01
C ILE A 56 7.06 -2.65 5.90
N VAL A 57 6.64 -2.97 4.67
CA VAL A 57 5.43 -3.77 4.45
C VAL A 57 5.75 -5.25 4.61
N THR A 58 4.99 -5.94 5.46
CA THR A 58 5.17 -7.36 5.75
C THR A 58 4.09 -8.22 5.10
N SER A 59 2.94 -7.65 4.74
CA SER A 59 1.88 -8.34 3.98
C SER A 59 1.00 -7.37 3.18
N PHE A 60 0.37 -7.87 2.12
CA PHE A 60 -0.57 -7.17 1.23
C PHE A 60 -1.87 -7.98 1.11
#